data_AF-A0A517TL11-F1
#
_entry.id   AF-A0A517TL11-F1
#
_cell.length_a   1.000
_cell.length_b   1.000
_cell.length_c   1.000
_cell.angle_alpha   90.00
_cell.angle_beta   90.00
_cell.angle_gamma   90.00
#
_symmetry.space_group_name_H-M   'P 1'
#
loop_
_entity.id
_entity.type
_entity.pdbx_description
1 polymer ?
#
loop_
_entity_poly.entity_id
_entity_poly.type
_entity_poly.pdbx_seq_one_letter_code
_entity_poly.pdbx_strand_id
1 'polypeptide(L)'
;MSSSRGYTLIELMVAIASASVLMIGLSGALFVSARALETDEGATLKRSRADQALSRVLSELSEATRIESASATELRFRVPDRDADGVEESLAFTWSGVAGDPLRFESQGRNAVLLRDVTSLDFTSLTRFVAAQDVTIPPPPPWPLIEAYSSVKVESKETELTLPAPLGVQAGELLIASLAIHHDRSDSIASPPGWAVIDLGHEDDKVMLGVWWKLATNAEPDDYTWSWSGSTQAIGVALRISNQYAGNPLTAFSAFNGKSSAPVCSAAGVTLDNSLVLRIGGFHKDKVGTPGETGLADHTDVFMDTANGDVSLGVGHQVQEESGGTSQASFALTGDEVFRTLTIVVAPAGGG
;
A
#
# COMPACT_ATOMS: atom_id res chain seq x y z
N MET A 1 0.05 110.80 -33.55
CA MET A 1 0.97 111.15 -32.43
C MET A 1 1.21 109.90 -31.60
N SER A 2 2.45 109.41 -31.55
CA SER A 2 2.86 108.30 -30.68
C SER A 2 4.25 108.65 -30.15
N SER A 3 4.36 108.80 -28.83
CA SER A 3 5.62 109.10 -28.15
C SER A 3 6.26 107.78 -27.72
N SER A 4 7.38 107.43 -28.34
CA SER A 4 8.23 106.32 -27.90
C SER A 4 9.10 106.80 -26.73
N ARG A 5 8.80 106.34 -25.51
CA ARG A 5 9.63 106.61 -24.33
C ARG A 5 10.82 105.64 -24.31
N GLY A 6 12.04 106.17 -24.33
CA GLY A 6 13.26 105.38 -24.13
C GLY A 6 13.52 105.14 -22.64
N TYR A 7 13.96 103.93 -22.28
CA TYR A 7 14.29 103.54 -20.91
C TYR A 7 15.62 104.16 -20.46
N THR A 8 15.72 104.55 -19.18
CA THR A 8 16.96 105.08 -18.62
C THR A 8 17.98 103.95 -18.35
N LEU A 9 19.28 104.24 -18.46
CA LEU A 9 20.35 103.25 -18.22
C LEU A 9 20.22 102.57 -16.85
N ILE A 10 19.78 103.32 -15.84
CA ILE A 10 19.59 102.79 -14.49
C ILE A 10 18.38 101.86 -14.39
N GLU A 11 17.27 102.16 -15.09
CA GLU A 11 16.14 101.23 -15.21
C GLU A 11 16.54 99.94 -15.91
N LEU A 12 17.35 100.00 -16.96
CA LEU A 12 17.84 98.81 -17.66
C LEU A 12 18.72 97.95 -16.73
N MET A 13 19.59 98.57 -15.95
CA MET A 13 20.43 97.85 -14.98
C MET A 13 19.61 97.21 -13.86
N VAL A 14 18.61 97.91 -13.33
CA VAL A 14 17.70 97.37 -12.30
C VAL A 14 16.84 96.25 -12.88
N ALA A 15 16.34 96.40 -14.11
CA ALA A 15 15.56 95.38 -14.79
C ALA A 15 16.38 94.12 -15.08
N ILE A 16 17.64 94.26 -15.53
CA ILE A 16 18.55 93.12 -15.75
C ILE A 16 18.90 92.43 -14.44
N ALA A 17 19.22 93.18 -13.38
CA ALA A 17 19.48 92.61 -12.06
C ALA A 17 18.26 91.86 -11.50
N SER A 18 17.07 92.44 -11.64
CA SER A 18 15.81 91.84 -11.21
C SER A 18 15.47 90.58 -12.03
N ALA A 19 15.64 90.63 -13.36
CA ALA A 19 15.45 89.48 -14.25
C ALA A 19 16.43 88.34 -13.92
N SER A 20 17.68 88.67 -13.56
CA SER A 20 18.70 87.68 -13.16
C SER A 20 18.29 86.96 -11.87
N VAL A 21 17.83 87.70 -10.86
CA VAL A 21 17.32 87.13 -9.61
C VAL A 21 16.09 86.25 -9.86
N LEU A 22 15.16 86.70 -10.72
CA LEU A 22 13.99 85.91 -11.11
C LEU A 22 14.36 84.63 -11.86
N MET A 23 15.33 84.67 -12.77
CA MET A 23 15.79 83.50 -13.52
C MET A 23 16.47 82.48 -12.60
N ILE A 24 17.26 82.93 -11.62
CA ILE A 24 17.84 82.05 -10.59
C ILE A 24 16.75 81.41 -9.74
N GLY A 25 15.76 82.21 -9.29
CA GLY A 25 14.61 81.70 -8.53
C GLY A 25 13.78 80.67 -9.32
N LEU A 26 13.52 80.95 -10.60
CA LEU A 26 12.76 80.06 -11.48
C LEU A 26 13.55 78.77 -11.78
N SER A 27 14.86 78.86 -12.02
CA SER A 27 15.72 77.69 -12.21
C SER A 27 15.75 76.80 -10.95
N GLY A 28 15.76 77.40 -9.76
CA GLY A 28 15.66 76.67 -8.49
C GLY A 28 14.31 75.98 -8.32
N ALA A 29 13.21 76.69 -8.61
CA ALA A 29 11.86 76.13 -8.55
C ALA A 29 11.66 74.98 -9.57
N LEU A 30 12.19 75.12 -10.79
CA LEU A 30 12.17 74.06 -11.81
C LEU A 30 13.01 72.85 -11.40
N PHE A 31 14.18 73.06 -10.81
CA PHE A 31 15.02 71.96 -10.31
C PHE A 31 14.35 71.17 -9.19
N VAL A 32 13.73 71.86 -8.22
CA VAL A 32 12.97 71.22 -7.14
C VAL A 32 11.75 70.47 -7.69
N SER A 33 11.04 71.07 -8.66
CA SER A 33 9.89 70.44 -9.31
C SER A 33 10.28 69.19 -10.12
N ALA A 34 11.41 69.23 -10.84
CA ALA A 34 11.94 68.09 -11.58
C ALA A 34 12.34 66.94 -10.65
N ARG A 35 13.05 67.23 -9.55
CA ARG A 35 13.38 66.20 -8.54
C ARG A 35 12.14 65.59 -7.88
N ALA A 36 11.12 66.39 -7.61
CA ALA A 36 9.86 65.89 -7.05
C ALA A 36 9.15 64.94 -8.02
N LEU A 37 9.08 65.27 -9.30
CA LEU A 37 8.48 64.43 -10.35
C LEU A 37 9.27 63.12 -10.57
N GLU A 38 10.60 63.17 -10.65
CA GLU A 38 11.44 61.97 -10.77
C GLU A 38 11.28 61.00 -9.59
N THR A 39 11.09 61.55 -8.38
CA THR A 39 10.87 60.75 -7.16
C THR A 39 9.49 60.06 -7.19
N ASP A 40 8.46 60.77 -7.67
CA ASP A 40 7.09 60.28 -7.76
C ASP A 40 6.90 59.26 -8.89
N GLU A 41 7.51 59.47 -10.06
CA GLU A 41 7.55 58.49 -11.15
C GLU A 41 8.28 57.21 -10.72
N GLY A 42 9.41 57.35 -10.02
CA GLY A 42 10.17 56.22 -9.51
C GLY A 42 9.37 55.40 -8.48
N ALA A 43 8.66 56.08 -7.56
CA ALA A 43 7.82 55.41 -6.55
C ALA A 43 6.60 54.73 -7.19
N THR A 44 5.93 55.39 -8.13
CA THR A 44 4.74 54.88 -8.82
C THR A 44 5.08 53.67 -9.70
N LEU A 45 6.19 53.73 -10.46
CA LEU A 45 6.65 52.60 -11.27
C LEU A 45 7.09 51.40 -10.42
N LYS A 46 7.77 51.63 -9.30
CA LYS A 46 8.13 50.56 -8.35
C LYS A 46 6.88 49.88 -7.78
N ARG A 47 5.88 50.68 -7.39
CA ARG A 47 4.60 50.18 -6.89
C ARG A 47 3.85 49.36 -7.95
N SER A 48 3.74 49.88 -9.17
CA SER A 48 3.10 49.18 -10.28
C SER A 48 3.77 47.84 -10.59
N ARG A 49 5.11 47.76 -10.57
CA ARG A 49 5.85 46.50 -10.76
C ARG A 49 5.63 45.52 -9.61
N ALA A 50 5.59 46.01 -8.37
CA ALA A 50 5.27 45.18 -7.21
C ALA A 50 3.85 44.61 -7.31
N ASP A 51 2.88 45.42 -7.72
CA ASP A 51 1.48 45.00 -7.91
C ASP A 51 1.35 43.94 -9.02
N GLN A 52 2.10 44.07 -10.12
CA GLN A 52 2.15 43.06 -11.19
C GLN A 52 2.78 41.74 -10.71
N ALA A 53 3.90 41.84 -9.98
CA ALA A 53 4.55 40.67 -9.39
C ALA A 53 3.62 39.94 -8.41
N LEU A 54 2.94 40.70 -7.54
CA LEU A 54 1.97 40.16 -6.59
C LEU A 54 0.78 39.51 -7.31
N SER A 55 0.24 40.17 -8.34
CA SER A 55 -0.86 39.61 -9.14
C SER A 55 -0.47 38.29 -9.79
N ARG A 56 0.78 38.17 -10.26
CA ARG A 56 1.30 36.91 -10.80
C ARG A 56 1.41 35.84 -9.73
N VAL A 57 1.98 36.16 -8.56
CA VAL A 57 2.07 35.21 -7.44
C VAL A 57 0.69 34.69 -7.04
N LEU A 58 -0.28 35.59 -6.86
CA LEU A 58 -1.64 35.23 -6.49
C LEU A 58 -2.34 34.39 -7.56
N SER A 59 -2.14 34.72 -8.84
CA SER A 59 -2.71 33.95 -9.95
C SER A 59 -2.21 32.51 -9.93
N GLU A 60 -0.91 32.29 -9.79
CA GLU A 60 -0.35 30.94 -9.79
C GLU A 60 -0.75 30.16 -8.53
N LEU A 61 -0.76 30.82 -7.37
CA LEU A 61 -1.18 30.18 -6.12
C LEU A 61 -2.66 29.86 -6.06
N SER A 62 -3.50 30.58 -6.81
CA SER A 62 -4.93 30.28 -6.91
C SER A 62 -5.22 28.96 -7.62
N GLU A 63 -4.27 28.50 -8.45
CA GLU A 63 -4.35 27.23 -9.17
C GLU A 63 -3.49 26.14 -8.52
N ALA A 64 -2.83 26.42 -7.39
CA ALA A 64 -1.95 25.46 -6.75
C ALA A 64 -2.76 24.27 -6.17
N THR A 65 -2.41 23.06 -6.58
CA THR A 65 -2.98 21.82 -6.02
C THR A 65 -2.20 21.33 -4.80
N ARG A 66 -0.90 21.65 -4.73
CA ARG A 66 0.00 21.21 -3.66
C ARG A 66 1.14 22.19 -3.45
N ILE A 67 1.41 22.56 -2.20
CA ILE A 67 2.64 23.29 -1.81
C ILE A 67 3.71 22.27 -1.42
N GLU A 68 4.91 22.38 -1.98
CA GLU A 68 6.06 21.48 -1.73
C GLU A 68 7.06 22.08 -0.75
N SER A 69 7.32 23.39 -0.86
CA SER A 69 8.17 24.14 0.08
C SER A 69 7.65 25.57 0.20
N ALA A 70 7.75 26.15 1.41
CA ALA A 70 7.49 27.55 1.66
C ALA A 70 8.47 28.06 2.73
N SER A 71 9.38 28.94 2.32
CA SER A 71 10.46 29.47 3.13
C SER A 71 10.81 30.89 2.70
N ALA A 72 11.60 31.61 3.49
CA ALA A 72 12.01 32.97 3.15
C ALA A 72 12.78 33.08 1.80
N THR A 73 13.24 31.98 1.21
CA THR A 73 14.02 31.98 -0.05
C THR A 73 13.36 31.20 -1.19
N GLU A 74 12.32 30.40 -0.91
CA GLU A 74 11.64 29.59 -1.92
C GLU A 74 10.18 29.33 -1.55
N LEU A 75 9.29 29.48 -2.53
CA LEU A 75 7.94 28.91 -2.54
C LEU A 75 7.78 28.00 -3.76
N ARG A 76 7.73 26.69 -3.55
CA ARG A 76 7.55 25.68 -4.60
C ARG A 76 6.19 25.00 -4.48
N PHE A 77 5.52 24.80 -5.61
CA PHE A 77 4.18 24.23 -5.66
C PHE A 77 3.89 23.53 -6.99
N ARG A 78 2.83 22.72 -6.99
CA ARG A 78 2.24 22.08 -8.16
C ARG A 78 0.97 22.80 -8.59
N VAL A 79 0.74 22.82 -9.89
CA VAL A 79 -0.51 23.22 -10.53
C VAL A 79 -0.99 22.07 -11.41
N PRO A 80 -2.29 22.02 -11.78
CA PRO A 80 -2.79 21.01 -12.70
C PRO A 80 -1.98 20.97 -13.99
N ASP A 81 -2.05 19.85 -14.69
CA ASP A 81 -1.54 19.74 -16.05
C ASP A 81 -2.28 20.74 -16.97
N ARG A 82 -1.61 21.85 -17.30
CA ARG A 82 -2.17 22.95 -18.12
C ARG A 82 -1.84 22.79 -19.60
N ASP A 83 -0.79 22.05 -19.94
CA ASP A 83 -0.34 21.82 -21.32
C ASP A 83 -0.79 20.46 -21.89
N ALA A 84 -1.49 19.67 -21.07
CA ALA A 84 -2.09 18.37 -21.39
C ALA A 84 -1.05 17.30 -21.76
N ASP A 85 0.14 17.36 -21.16
CA ASP A 85 1.22 16.38 -21.36
C ASP A 85 1.10 15.14 -20.45
N GLY A 86 0.12 15.13 -19.53
CA GLY A 86 -0.13 14.08 -18.56
C GLY A 86 0.65 14.23 -17.24
N VAL A 87 1.37 15.35 -17.05
CA VAL A 87 2.22 15.61 -15.89
C VAL A 87 1.82 16.94 -15.23
N GLU A 88 1.63 16.94 -13.90
CA GLU A 88 1.43 18.20 -13.17
C GLU A 88 2.68 19.10 -13.25
N GLU A 89 2.47 20.39 -13.47
CA GLU A 89 3.59 21.32 -13.61
C GLU A 89 4.18 21.71 -12.24
N SER A 90 5.52 21.76 -12.18
CA SER A 90 6.27 22.28 -11.03
C SER A 90 6.65 23.74 -11.25
N LEU A 91 6.21 24.60 -10.33
CA LEU A 91 6.49 26.03 -10.34
C LEU A 91 7.19 26.44 -9.04
N ALA A 92 8.06 27.45 -9.11
CA ALA A 92 8.69 28.00 -7.92
C ALA A 92 8.92 29.51 -7.99
N PHE A 93 8.76 30.20 -6.87
CA PHE A 93 9.28 31.55 -6.66
C PHE A 93 10.55 31.46 -5.82
N THR A 94 11.67 31.98 -6.31
CA THR A 94 12.99 31.87 -5.66
C THR A 94 13.64 33.22 -5.44
N TRP A 95 14.24 33.41 -4.26
CA TRP A 95 15.04 34.58 -3.90
C TRP A 95 16.29 34.12 -3.13
N SER A 96 17.42 34.80 -3.34
CA SER A 96 18.70 34.36 -2.76
C SER A 96 18.82 34.53 -1.24
N GLY A 97 17.91 35.30 -0.63
CA GLY A 97 18.03 35.71 0.77
C GLY A 97 18.87 36.98 0.98
N VAL A 98 19.51 37.50 -0.08
CA VAL A 98 20.36 38.69 -0.01
C VAL A 98 19.56 39.93 -0.40
N ALA A 99 19.53 40.93 0.48
CA ALA A 99 18.84 42.18 0.21
C ALA A 99 19.37 42.86 -1.07
N GLY A 100 18.45 43.19 -1.98
CA GLY A 100 18.76 43.75 -3.29
C GLY A 100 18.70 42.73 -4.44
N ASP A 101 18.77 41.43 -4.14
CA ASP A 101 18.68 40.40 -5.17
C ASP A 101 17.25 40.25 -5.71
N PRO A 102 17.08 39.78 -6.96
CA PRO A 102 15.76 39.66 -7.57
C PRO A 102 14.99 38.43 -7.07
N LEU A 103 13.68 38.58 -6.94
CA LEU A 103 12.73 37.46 -6.92
C LEU A 103 12.55 36.92 -8.33
N ARG A 104 12.62 35.60 -8.46
CA ARG A 104 12.54 34.87 -9.72
C ARG A 104 11.35 33.93 -9.73
N PHE A 105 10.78 33.72 -10.91
CA PHE A 105 9.76 32.71 -11.17
C PHE A 105 10.38 31.62 -12.05
N GLU A 106 10.29 30.38 -11.58
CA GLU A 106 10.71 29.19 -12.27
C GLU A 106 9.49 28.41 -12.75
N SER A 107 9.46 28.08 -14.04
CA SER A 107 8.41 27.27 -14.67
C SER A 107 9.04 26.35 -15.71
N GLN A 108 8.81 25.05 -15.59
CA GLN A 108 9.33 24.03 -16.52
C GLN A 108 10.85 24.18 -16.80
N GLY A 109 11.64 24.46 -15.76
CA GLY A 109 13.09 24.67 -15.85
C GLY A 109 13.55 26.02 -16.43
N ARG A 110 12.62 26.91 -16.79
CA ARG A 110 12.93 28.29 -17.21
C ARG A 110 12.83 29.23 -16.01
N ASN A 111 13.84 30.10 -15.85
CA ASN A 111 13.92 31.05 -14.74
C ASN A 111 13.83 32.50 -15.24
N ALA A 112 12.80 33.23 -14.83
CA ALA A 112 12.55 34.62 -15.19
C ALA A 112 12.60 35.54 -13.96
N VAL A 113 13.13 36.77 -14.12
CA VAL A 113 13.10 37.77 -13.05
C VAL A 113 11.70 38.37 -12.94
N LEU A 114 11.08 38.22 -11.77
CA LEU A 114 9.73 38.72 -11.49
C LEU A 114 9.76 40.11 -10.85
N LEU A 115 10.64 40.31 -9.86
CA LEU A 115 10.81 41.59 -9.16
C LEU A 115 12.29 41.79 -8.82
N ARG A 116 12.79 43.01 -9.01
CA ARG A 116 14.17 43.39 -8.67
C ARG A 116 14.21 44.11 -7.33
N ASP A 117 15.40 44.20 -6.74
CA ASP A 117 15.66 44.96 -5.52
C ASP A 117 14.81 44.50 -4.32
N VAL A 118 14.62 43.18 -4.16
CA VAL A 118 13.86 42.62 -3.04
C VAL A 118 14.73 42.64 -1.79
N THR A 119 14.24 43.30 -0.74
CA THR A 119 14.97 43.45 0.53
C THR A 119 14.61 42.38 1.56
N SER A 120 13.40 41.82 1.45
CA SER A 120 12.87 40.80 2.35
C SER A 120 11.75 40.04 1.65
N LEU A 121 11.66 38.74 1.93
CA LEU A 121 10.61 37.86 1.46
C LEU A 121 10.13 36.98 2.61
N ASP A 122 8.82 36.88 2.78
CA ASP A 122 8.19 36.02 3.77
C ASP A 122 6.94 35.38 3.16
N PHE A 123 6.76 34.10 3.42
CA PHE A 123 5.54 33.37 3.10
C PHE A 123 4.92 32.85 4.39
N THR A 124 3.84 33.49 4.80
CA THR A 124 3.03 33.01 5.91
C THR A 124 1.88 32.17 5.37
N SER A 125 1.67 30.98 5.94
CA SER A 125 0.55 30.11 5.58
C SER A 125 -0.39 29.92 6.75
N LEU A 126 -1.69 29.82 6.45
CA LEU A 126 -2.68 29.31 7.40
C LEU A 126 -2.79 27.81 7.17
N THR A 127 -2.31 27.03 8.13
CA THR A 127 -2.49 25.59 8.10
C THR A 127 -3.78 25.25 8.83
N ARG A 128 -4.65 24.49 8.15
CA ARG A 128 -5.74 23.78 8.81
C ARG A 128 -5.37 22.31 8.80
N PHE A 129 -5.43 21.67 9.95
CA PHE A 129 -5.52 20.21 10.00
C PHE A 129 -6.86 19.82 9.37
N VAL A 130 -6.83 19.55 8.07
CA VAL A 130 -7.80 18.65 7.50
C VAL A 130 -7.32 17.31 7.98
N ALA A 131 -8.03 16.72 8.95
CA ALA A 131 -7.88 15.28 9.12
C ALA A 131 -8.07 14.72 7.72
N ALA A 132 -7.10 13.98 7.19
CA ALA A 132 -7.46 13.01 6.19
C ALA A 132 -8.71 12.33 6.78
N GLN A 133 -9.73 12.08 5.96
CA GLN A 133 -10.50 10.92 6.32
C GLN A 133 -9.42 9.84 6.29
N ASP A 134 -8.96 9.43 7.48
CA ASP A 134 -8.11 8.29 7.59
C ASP A 134 -8.98 7.21 6.97
N VAL A 135 -8.73 6.91 5.70
CA VAL A 135 -8.61 5.51 5.38
C VAL A 135 -7.35 5.11 6.14
N THR A 136 -7.46 4.94 7.45
CA THR A 136 -6.80 3.83 8.10
C THR A 136 -7.35 2.64 7.34
N ILE A 137 -6.74 2.32 6.20
CA ILE A 137 -6.58 0.91 5.93
C ILE A 137 -5.69 0.54 7.13
N PRO A 138 -6.16 -0.20 8.14
CA PRO A 138 -5.19 -0.98 8.91
C PRO A 138 -4.24 -1.59 7.88
N PRO A 139 -2.91 -1.75 8.13
CA PRO A 139 -2.16 -2.67 7.28
C PRO A 139 -3.06 -3.89 7.13
N PRO A 140 -3.43 -4.34 5.91
CA PRO A 140 -4.41 -5.41 5.75
C PRO A 140 -4.02 -6.43 6.81
N PRO A 141 -4.93 -6.74 7.77
CA PRO A 141 -4.57 -7.55 8.93
C PRO A 141 -3.77 -8.69 8.36
N PRO A 142 -2.49 -8.88 8.77
CA PRO A 142 -1.59 -9.70 7.98
C PRO A 142 -2.34 -10.97 7.67
N TRP A 143 -2.56 -11.24 6.38
CA TRP A 143 -3.43 -12.34 5.99
C TRP A 143 -2.85 -13.60 6.62
N PRO A 144 -3.69 -14.61 6.94
CA PRO A 144 -3.17 -15.78 7.60
C PRO A 144 -2.02 -16.35 6.76
N LEU A 145 -0.87 -16.55 7.38
CA LEU A 145 0.36 -16.93 6.70
C LEU A 145 0.78 -18.31 7.17
N ILE A 146 1.05 -19.21 6.22
CA ILE A 146 1.68 -20.50 6.53
C ILE A 146 3.15 -20.22 6.82
N GLU A 147 3.53 -20.28 8.10
CA GLU A 147 4.88 -19.99 8.58
C GLU A 147 5.82 -21.20 8.45
N ALA A 148 5.30 -22.39 8.68
CA ALA A 148 6.04 -23.64 8.62
C ALA A 148 5.08 -24.81 8.46
N TYR A 149 5.60 -25.94 8.01
CA TYR A 149 4.93 -27.23 8.11
C TYR A 149 5.89 -28.30 8.59
N SER A 150 5.32 -29.40 9.09
CA SER A 150 6.00 -30.65 9.32
C SER A 150 5.24 -31.78 8.65
N SER A 151 5.91 -32.89 8.35
CA SER A 151 5.29 -34.02 7.68
C SER A 151 5.91 -35.34 8.13
N VAL A 152 5.10 -36.40 8.18
CA VAL A 152 5.56 -37.76 8.45
C VAL A 152 4.85 -38.73 7.52
N LYS A 153 5.58 -39.77 7.11
CA LYS A 153 5.08 -40.90 6.34
C LYS A 153 5.19 -42.16 7.16
N VAL A 154 4.12 -42.94 7.15
CA VAL A 154 4.04 -44.28 7.71
C VAL A 154 4.15 -45.24 6.53
N GLU A 155 5.38 -45.64 6.24
CA GLU A 155 5.75 -46.49 5.09
C GLU A 155 5.40 -47.97 5.33
N SER A 156 5.47 -48.42 6.59
CA SER A 156 4.98 -49.73 7.03
C SER A 156 3.52 -49.67 7.47
N LYS A 157 2.90 -50.83 7.69
CA LYS A 157 1.54 -50.87 8.24
C LYS A 157 1.58 -50.68 9.75
N GLU A 158 1.11 -49.53 10.24
CA GLU A 158 1.06 -49.18 11.66
C GLU A 158 -0.36 -48.82 12.10
N THR A 159 -0.55 -48.67 13.41
CA THR A 159 -1.82 -48.27 14.04
C THR A 159 -1.80 -46.83 14.55
N GLU A 160 -0.74 -46.09 14.25
CA GLU A 160 -0.57 -44.71 14.68
C GLU A 160 0.34 -43.93 13.72
N LEU A 161 0.23 -42.60 13.78
CA LEU A 161 1.12 -41.65 13.12
C LEU A 161 1.42 -40.53 14.11
N THR A 162 2.72 -40.27 14.32
CA THR A 162 3.21 -39.18 15.17
C THR A 162 3.80 -38.08 14.28
N LEU A 163 3.18 -36.90 14.28
CA LEU A 163 3.71 -35.70 13.60
C LEU A 163 4.48 -34.83 14.59
N PRO A 164 5.70 -34.38 14.25
CA PRO A 164 6.36 -33.34 15.03
C PRO A 164 5.58 -32.03 14.87
N ALA A 165 5.60 -31.20 15.90
CA ALA A 165 5.10 -29.84 15.79
C ALA A 165 5.92 -29.07 14.72
N PRO A 166 5.29 -28.22 13.90
CA PRO A 166 6.03 -27.37 12.98
C PRO A 166 7.04 -26.49 13.72
N LEU A 167 8.13 -26.10 13.06
CA LEU A 167 9.15 -25.28 13.71
C LEU A 167 8.60 -23.91 14.10
N GLY A 168 8.97 -23.45 15.30
CA GLY A 168 8.75 -22.07 15.75
C GLY A 168 7.38 -21.76 16.34
N VAL A 169 6.55 -22.76 16.65
CA VAL A 169 5.21 -22.58 17.21
C VAL A 169 5.17 -21.59 18.37
N GLN A 170 4.30 -20.59 18.25
CA GLN A 170 4.00 -19.61 19.28
C GLN A 170 2.58 -19.81 19.80
N ALA A 171 2.36 -19.51 21.08
CA ALA A 171 1.04 -19.59 21.68
C ALA A 171 0.04 -18.68 20.94
N GLY A 172 -1.14 -19.20 20.67
CA GLY A 172 -2.21 -18.51 19.94
C GLY A 172 -2.13 -18.66 18.42
N GLU A 173 -1.07 -19.23 17.84
CA GLU A 173 -1.03 -19.56 16.40
C GLU A 173 -1.96 -20.73 16.07
N LEU A 174 -2.47 -20.77 14.84
CA LEU A 174 -3.33 -21.84 14.37
C LEU A 174 -2.49 -22.99 13.85
N LEU A 175 -2.79 -24.18 14.34
CA LEU A 175 -2.27 -25.41 13.80
C LEU A 175 -3.38 -26.16 13.06
N ILE A 176 -3.07 -26.64 11.85
CA ILE A 176 -3.96 -27.52 11.07
C ILE A 176 -3.22 -28.79 10.75
N ALA A 177 -3.76 -29.93 11.17
CA ALA A 177 -3.21 -31.25 10.87
C ALA A 177 -4.10 -31.96 9.86
N SER A 178 -3.50 -32.53 8.82
CA SER A 178 -4.17 -33.29 7.77
C SER A 178 -3.51 -34.64 7.63
N LEU A 179 -4.29 -35.71 7.74
CA LEU A 179 -3.82 -37.09 7.56
C LEU A 179 -4.61 -37.76 6.44
N ALA A 180 -3.90 -38.29 5.46
CA ALA A 180 -4.45 -39.26 4.52
C ALA A 180 -4.06 -40.66 4.98
N ILE A 181 -5.05 -41.52 5.17
CA ILE A 181 -4.86 -42.89 5.66
C ILE A 181 -5.38 -43.85 4.59
N HIS A 182 -4.59 -44.88 4.30
CA HIS A 182 -5.01 -45.95 3.41
C HIS A 182 -6.11 -46.77 4.10
N HIS A 183 -7.25 -46.93 3.43
CA HIS A 183 -8.53 -47.43 3.96
C HIS A 183 -9.22 -46.52 4.97
N ASP A 184 -10.51 -46.77 5.17
CA ASP A 184 -11.32 -46.02 6.12
C ASP A 184 -11.00 -46.40 7.58
N ARG A 185 -10.74 -45.39 8.40
CA ARG A 185 -10.50 -45.50 9.83
C ARG A 185 -11.33 -44.50 10.64
N SER A 186 -12.31 -43.83 10.03
CA SER A 186 -13.04 -42.71 10.64
C SER A 186 -13.71 -43.06 11.97
N ASP A 187 -14.18 -44.30 12.11
CA ASP A 187 -14.85 -44.77 13.33
C ASP A 187 -13.91 -45.07 14.50
N SER A 188 -12.60 -45.21 14.23
CA SER A 188 -11.63 -45.64 15.24
C SER A 188 -10.50 -44.65 15.50
N ILE A 189 -10.35 -43.64 14.65
CA ILE A 189 -9.27 -42.68 14.79
C ILE A 189 -9.47 -41.83 16.05
N ALA A 190 -8.41 -41.71 16.83
CA ALA A 190 -8.33 -40.84 18.00
C ALA A 190 -7.28 -39.76 17.75
N SER A 191 -7.72 -38.50 17.81
CA SER A 191 -6.81 -37.35 17.75
C SER A 191 -6.14 -37.08 19.10
N PRO A 192 -4.93 -36.50 19.09
CA PRO A 192 -4.29 -36.08 20.33
C PRO A 192 -5.11 -35.01 21.08
N PRO A 193 -4.94 -34.86 22.41
CA PRO A 193 -5.70 -33.89 23.19
C PRO A 193 -5.57 -32.45 22.67
N GLY A 194 -6.69 -31.72 22.68
CA GLY A 194 -6.73 -30.31 22.29
C GLY A 194 -6.95 -30.04 20.80
N TRP A 195 -6.99 -31.08 19.96
CA TRP A 195 -7.36 -30.97 18.54
C TRP A 195 -8.87 -31.11 18.35
N ALA A 196 -9.46 -30.22 17.55
CA ALA A 196 -10.86 -30.28 17.12
C ALA A 196 -10.95 -30.73 15.66
N VAL A 197 -11.93 -31.58 15.35
CA VAL A 197 -12.18 -32.06 13.97
C VAL A 197 -12.73 -30.91 13.11
N ILE A 198 -12.15 -30.69 11.93
CA ILE A 198 -12.77 -29.89 10.86
C ILE A 198 -13.65 -30.81 10.01
N ASP A 199 -13.04 -31.85 9.46
CA ASP A 199 -13.71 -32.85 8.64
C ASP A 199 -13.03 -34.20 8.85
N LEU A 200 -13.84 -35.25 8.82
CA LEU A 200 -13.39 -36.62 8.92
C LEU A 200 -14.23 -37.48 7.99
N GLY A 201 -13.64 -37.93 6.89
CA GLY A 201 -14.37 -38.78 5.97
C GLY A 201 -13.47 -39.59 5.06
N HIS A 202 -14.11 -40.41 4.25
CA HIS A 202 -13.44 -41.35 3.38
C HIS A 202 -14.12 -41.39 2.01
N GLU A 203 -13.50 -42.11 1.07
CA GLU A 203 -14.13 -42.50 -0.19
C GLU A 203 -13.82 -43.96 -0.50
N ASP A 204 -14.86 -44.74 -0.80
CA ASP A 204 -14.82 -46.14 -1.24
C ASP A 204 -13.97 -47.09 -0.36
N ASP A 205 -13.80 -46.76 0.93
CA ASP A 205 -12.89 -47.47 1.85
C ASP A 205 -11.45 -47.62 1.28
N LYS A 206 -11.05 -46.70 0.40
CA LYS A 206 -9.71 -46.66 -0.22
C LYS A 206 -8.83 -45.62 0.41
N VAL A 207 -9.38 -44.46 0.68
CA VAL A 207 -8.67 -43.37 1.32
C VAL A 207 -9.58 -42.65 2.29
N MET A 208 -9.04 -42.38 3.45
CA MET A 208 -9.61 -41.47 4.44
C MET A 208 -8.79 -40.19 4.46
N LEU A 209 -9.46 -39.04 4.53
CA LEU A 209 -8.84 -37.76 4.85
C LEU A 209 -9.46 -37.25 6.16
N GLY A 210 -8.64 -37.10 7.17
CA GLY A 210 -8.98 -36.41 8.40
C GLY A 210 -8.25 -35.09 8.50
N VAL A 211 -8.96 -34.03 8.88
CA VAL A 211 -8.39 -32.71 9.10
C VAL A 211 -8.84 -32.15 10.44
N TRP A 212 -7.89 -31.69 11.24
CA TRP A 212 -8.11 -31.13 12.57
C TRP A 212 -7.46 -29.76 12.68
N TRP A 213 -7.93 -28.98 13.66
CA TRP A 213 -7.28 -27.74 14.05
C TRP A 213 -7.12 -27.61 15.56
N LYS A 214 -6.20 -26.74 15.97
CA LYS A 214 -6.12 -26.21 17.34
C LYS A 214 -5.45 -24.84 17.34
N LEU A 215 -5.59 -24.12 18.45
CA LEU A 215 -4.69 -23.01 18.78
C LEU A 215 -3.54 -23.56 19.63
N ALA A 216 -2.32 -23.17 19.26
CA ALA A 216 -1.14 -23.48 20.04
C ALA A 216 -1.21 -22.85 21.43
N THR A 217 -0.65 -23.54 22.42
CA THR A 217 -0.63 -23.10 23.82
C THR A 217 0.77 -22.66 24.23
N ASN A 218 0.90 -22.05 25.43
CA ASN A 218 2.22 -21.73 26.00
C ASN A 218 3.05 -22.97 26.39
N ALA A 219 2.45 -24.17 26.37
CA ALA A 219 3.10 -25.44 26.68
C ALA A 219 2.82 -26.43 25.54
N GLU A 220 3.15 -26.02 24.32
CA GLU A 220 2.88 -26.82 23.14
C GLU A 220 3.77 -28.07 23.11
N PRO A 221 3.21 -29.28 22.89
CA PRO A 221 3.99 -30.51 22.75
C PRO A 221 4.92 -30.49 21.53
N ASP A 222 6.04 -31.21 21.62
CA ASP A 222 6.97 -31.39 20.50
C ASP A 222 6.39 -32.29 19.39
N ASP A 223 5.44 -33.17 19.73
CA ASP A 223 4.84 -34.15 18.83
C ASP A 223 3.33 -34.35 19.10
N TYR A 224 2.61 -34.78 18.07
CA TYR A 224 1.19 -35.12 18.11
C TYR A 224 0.95 -36.51 17.52
N THR A 225 0.32 -37.41 18.28
CA THR A 225 0.03 -38.78 17.84
C THR A 225 -1.46 -38.99 17.59
N TRP A 226 -1.79 -39.42 16.36
CA TRP A 226 -3.09 -39.99 16.02
C TRP A 226 -2.98 -41.50 16.05
N SER A 227 -3.98 -42.18 16.60
CA SER A 227 -4.04 -43.64 16.65
C SER A 227 -5.36 -44.14 16.06
N TRP A 228 -5.38 -45.36 15.55
CA TRP A 228 -6.55 -46.00 14.97
C TRP A 228 -6.48 -47.53 15.12
N SER A 229 -7.57 -48.21 14.81
CA SER A 229 -7.61 -49.67 14.79
C SER A 229 -7.26 -50.25 13.41
N GLY A 230 -6.54 -51.37 13.37
CA GLY A 230 -6.16 -52.05 12.13
C GLY A 230 -4.97 -51.39 11.43
N SER A 231 -3.90 -52.17 11.22
CA SER A 231 -2.64 -51.63 10.70
C SER A 231 -2.73 -51.25 9.22
N THR A 232 -2.23 -50.07 8.88
CA THR A 232 -2.25 -49.53 7.51
C THR A 232 -1.19 -48.43 7.35
N GLN A 233 -0.99 -47.97 6.11
CA GLN A 233 -0.12 -46.87 5.79
C GLN A 233 -0.84 -45.53 5.91
N ALA A 234 -0.09 -44.47 6.18
CA ALA A 234 -0.62 -43.14 6.35
C ALA A 234 0.43 -42.08 6.00
N ILE A 235 -0.03 -40.88 5.69
CA ILE A 235 0.80 -39.70 5.51
C ILE A 235 0.13 -38.52 6.19
N GLY A 236 0.92 -37.71 6.89
CA GLY A 236 0.41 -36.59 7.67
C GLY A 236 1.22 -35.33 7.43
N VAL A 237 0.55 -34.19 7.50
CA VAL A 237 1.14 -32.85 7.51
C VAL A 237 0.51 -32.02 8.62
N ALA A 238 1.32 -31.29 9.37
CA ALA A 238 0.84 -30.22 10.25
C ALA A 238 1.33 -28.87 9.73
N LEU A 239 0.43 -27.91 9.59
CA LEU A 239 0.69 -26.53 9.20
C LEU A 239 0.69 -25.65 10.44
N ARG A 240 1.58 -24.65 10.47
CA ARG A 240 1.56 -23.54 11.42
C ARG A 240 1.18 -22.27 10.69
N ILE A 241 0.09 -21.65 11.14
CA ILE A 241 -0.48 -20.45 10.54
C ILE A 241 -0.47 -19.33 11.57
N SER A 242 0.12 -18.20 11.19
CA SER A 242 0.10 -16.96 11.95
C SER A 242 -0.96 -16.00 11.40
N ASN A 243 -1.25 -14.94 12.16
CA ASN A 243 -2.13 -13.83 11.76
C ASN A 243 -3.58 -14.20 11.42
N GLN A 244 -4.06 -15.35 11.89
CA GLN A 244 -5.46 -15.72 11.86
C GLN A 244 -6.29 -15.00 12.95
N TYR A 245 -7.61 -14.98 12.77
CA TYR A 245 -8.53 -14.52 13.82
C TYR A 245 -8.47 -15.42 15.06
N ALA A 246 -8.13 -14.83 16.21
CA ALA A 246 -7.90 -15.56 17.45
C ALA A 246 -9.16 -16.16 18.08
N GLY A 247 -10.35 -15.66 17.74
CA GLY A 247 -11.63 -16.17 18.25
C GLY A 247 -12.06 -17.45 17.56
N ASN A 248 -12.49 -17.33 16.29
CA ASN A 248 -12.83 -18.46 15.43
C ASN A 248 -12.04 -18.38 14.13
N PRO A 249 -10.87 -19.03 14.03
CA PRO A 249 -9.99 -18.88 12.89
C PRO A 249 -10.57 -19.50 11.60
N LEU A 250 -11.53 -20.42 11.69
CA LEU A 250 -12.11 -21.12 10.54
C LEU A 250 -13.54 -20.63 10.28
N THR A 251 -13.78 -20.01 9.13
CA THR A 251 -15.09 -19.42 8.80
C THR A 251 -15.93 -20.27 7.87
N ALA A 252 -15.30 -21.12 7.06
CA ALA A 252 -15.99 -22.06 6.21
C ALA A 252 -15.09 -23.23 5.82
N PHE A 253 -15.70 -24.35 5.49
CA PHE A 253 -15.05 -25.45 4.80
C PHE A 253 -16.04 -26.18 3.88
N SER A 254 -15.53 -26.91 2.90
CA SER A 254 -16.33 -27.76 2.03
C SER A 254 -15.52 -29.00 1.67
N ALA A 255 -16.13 -30.18 1.78
CA ALA A 255 -15.52 -31.44 1.37
C ALA A 255 -16.06 -31.91 0.02
N PHE A 256 -15.26 -32.67 -0.71
CA PHE A 256 -15.68 -33.38 -1.91
C PHE A 256 -14.97 -34.73 -2.00
N ASN A 257 -15.58 -35.66 -2.71
CA ASN A 257 -15.10 -37.03 -2.86
C ASN A 257 -15.40 -37.53 -4.27
N GLY A 258 -14.63 -38.50 -4.73
CA GLY A 258 -14.88 -39.15 -6.01
C GLY A 258 -13.65 -39.87 -6.55
N LYS A 259 -13.62 -40.05 -7.87
CA LYS A 259 -12.52 -40.68 -8.59
C LYS A 259 -12.19 -39.92 -9.86
N SER A 260 -10.96 -39.42 -9.97
CA SER A 260 -10.50 -38.64 -11.12
C SER A 260 -8.98 -38.43 -11.06
N SER A 261 -8.37 -38.14 -12.20
CA SER A 261 -7.02 -37.59 -12.29
C SER A 261 -6.95 -36.07 -12.02
N ALA A 262 -8.11 -35.41 -11.88
CA ALA A 262 -8.21 -34.00 -11.51
C ALA A 262 -9.10 -33.80 -10.27
N PRO A 263 -8.71 -34.31 -9.08
CA PRO A 263 -9.50 -34.18 -7.85
C PRO A 263 -9.90 -32.74 -7.57
N VAL A 264 -11.22 -32.49 -7.52
CA VAL A 264 -11.79 -31.15 -7.35
C VAL A 264 -11.89 -30.81 -5.87
N CYS A 265 -11.41 -29.64 -5.48
CA CYS A 265 -11.77 -28.96 -4.24
C CYS A 265 -12.99 -28.06 -4.49
N SER A 266 -14.10 -28.37 -3.81
CA SER A 266 -15.33 -27.57 -3.89
C SER A 266 -15.11 -26.12 -3.45
N ALA A 267 -15.93 -25.22 -3.98
CA ALA A 267 -16.00 -23.84 -3.52
C ALA A 267 -16.50 -23.79 -2.07
N ALA A 268 -15.93 -22.89 -1.28
CA ALA A 268 -16.37 -22.54 0.06
C ALA A 268 -16.70 -21.04 0.13
N GLY A 269 -17.61 -20.64 1.01
CA GLY A 269 -17.93 -19.23 1.21
C GLY A 269 -16.83 -18.52 1.98
N VAL A 270 -16.35 -17.39 1.47
CA VAL A 270 -15.42 -16.47 2.14
C VAL A 270 -16.20 -15.24 2.56
N THR A 271 -16.35 -15.04 3.86
CA THR A 271 -17.11 -13.90 4.40
C THR A 271 -16.23 -12.69 4.68
N LEU A 272 -14.91 -12.83 4.58
CA LEU A 272 -13.93 -11.82 4.96
C LEU A 272 -12.85 -11.69 3.88
N ASP A 273 -12.57 -10.46 3.48
CA ASP A 273 -11.44 -10.12 2.63
C ASP A 273 -10.12 -10.61 3.25
N ASN A 274 -9.11 -10.87 2.42
CA ASN A 274 -7.77 -11.32 2.85
C ASN A 274 -7.78 -12.64 3.64
N SER A 275 -8.71 -13.55 3.34
CA SER A 275 -8.74 -14.89 3.94
C SER A 275 -7.74 -15.82 3.25
N LEU A 276 -7.15 -16.74 4.01
CA LEU A 276 -6.33 -17.81 3.45
C LEU A 276 -7.22 -18.99 3.08
N VAL A 277 -7.14 -19.45 1.83
CA VAL A 277 -7.87 -20.61 1.33
C VAL A 277 -6.91 -21.77 1.20
N LEU A 278 -7.10 -22.80 2.01
CA LEU A 278 -6.35 -24.06 1.94
C LEU A 278 -7.09 -25.06 1.08
N ARG A 279 -6.35 -25.77 0.23
CA ARG A 279 -6.80 -26.90 -0.57
C ARG A 279 -6.03 -28.12 -0.11
N ILE A 280 -6.76 -29.12 0.39
CA ILE A 280 -6.19 -30.32 0.98
C ILE A 280 -6.78 -31.52 0.26
N GLY A 281 -5.96 -32.49 -0.09
CA GLY A 281 -6.39 -33.70 -0.77
C GLY A 281 -5.73 -34.94 -0.18
N GLY A 282 -6.52 -35.97 0.08
CA GLY A 282 -6.08 -37.34 0.30
C GLY A 282 -6.41 -38.17 -0.93
N PHE A 283 -5.42 -38.90 -1.45
CA PHE A 283 -5.54 -39.69 -2.66
C PHE A 283 -5.14 -41.13 -2.36
N HIS A 284 -5.90 -42.08 -2.88
CA HIS A 284 -5.49 -43.46 -2.91
C HIS A 284 -4.27 -43.60 -3.85
N LYS A 285 -3.28 -44.40 -3.45
CA LYS A 285 -2.05 -44.69 -4.20
C LYS A 285 -1.20 -43.48 -4.57
N ASP A 286 -0.25 -43.71 -5.48
CA ASP A 286 0.92 -42.91 -5.82
C ASP A 286 0.79 -42.11 -7.11
N LYS A 287 -0.43 -41.88 -7.62
CA LYS A 287 -0.62 -41.12 -8.87
C LYS A 287 -0.45 -39.63 -8.69
N VAL A 288 0.27 -39.20 -7.66
CA VAL A 288 0.75 -37.82 -7.53
C VAL A 288 1.89 -37.58 -8.53
N GLY A 289 2.08 -36.32 -8.93
CA GLY A 289 3.15 -35.91 -9.83
C GLY A 289 4.51 -35.87 -9.14
N THR A 290 5.32 -34.86 -9.46
CA THR A 290 6.56 -34.57 -8.73
C THR A 290 6.25 -34.30 -7.25
N PRO A 291 6.99 -34.89 -6.29
CA PRO A 291 6.85 -34.52 -4.89
C PRO A 291 7.00 -33.01 -4.68
N GLY A 292 6.11 -32.44 -3.88
CA GLY A 292 6.00 -31.01 -3.63
C GLY A 292 5.10 -30.24 -4.62
N GLU A 293 4.76 -30.79 -5.79
CA GLU A 293 3.96 -30.10 -6.80
C GLU A 293 2.50 -30.58 -6.77
N THR A 294 1.55 -29.73 -6.39
CA THR A 294 0.13 -30.13 -6.31
C THR A 294 -0.60 -30.05 -7.65
N GLY A 295 -0.10 -29.20 -8.55
CA GLY A 295 -0.75 -28.87 -9.81
C GLY A 295 -2.00 -27.99 -9.68
N LEU A 296 -2.26 -27.43 -8.50
CA LEU A 296 -3.31 -26.44 -8.29
C LEU A 296 -2.93 -25.13 -9.00
N ALA A 297 -3.67 -24.78 -10.06
CA ALA A 297 -3.48 -23.50 -10.74
C ALA A 297 -3.74 -22.32 -9.79
N ASP A 298 -2.91 -21.28 -9.89
CA ASP A 298 -2.99 -20.04 -9.11
C ASP A 298 -2.89 -20.22 -7.58
N HIS A 299 -2.44 -21.38 -7.11
CA HIS A 299 -2.15 -21.65 -5.71
C HIS A 299 -0.64 -21.82 -5.50
N THR A 300 -0.19 -21.51 -4.30
CA THR A 300 1.14 -21.86 -3.81
C THR A 300 1.12 -23.30 -3.29
N ASP A 301 2.06 -24.10 -3.77
CA ASP A 301 2.29 -25.46 -3.27
C ASP A 301 2.89 -25.43 -1.85
N VAL A 302 2.36 -26.27 -0.96
CA VAL A 302 2.89 -26.45 0.40
C VAL A 302 3.51 -27.84 0.54
N PHE A 303 2.76 -28.86 0.15
CA PHE A 303 3.15 -30.25 0.30
C PHE A 303 2.46 -31.11 -0.73
N MET A 304 3.17 -32.08 -1.29
CA MET A 304 2.57 -33.17 -2.07
C MET A 304 3.50 -34.36 -1.99
N ASP A 305 3.01 -35.49 -1.50
CA ASP A 305 3.85 -36.69 -1.43
C ASP A 305 3.01 -37.96 -1.23
N THR A 306 3.68 -39.11 -1.34
CA THR A 306 3.12 -40.45 -1.19
C THR A 306 3.83 -41.25 -0.10
N ALA A 307 3.09 -42.11 0.60
CA ALA A 307 3.60 -43.10 1.54
C ALA A 307 3.39 -44.51 0.99
N ASN A 308 4.49 -45.25 0.84
CA ASN A 308 4.61 -46.60 0.29
C ASN A 308 3.94 -46.82 -1.08
N GLY A 309 3.56 -45.74 -1.74
CA GLY A 309 2.74 -45.73 -2.93
C GLY A 309 1.28 -46.19 -2.76
N ASP A 310 0.79 -46.30 -1.52
CA ASP A 310 -0.57 -46.76 -1.18
C ASP A 310 -1.53 -45.60 -0.83
N VAL A 311 -0.99 -44.48 -0.36
CA VAL A 311 -1.77 -43.28 -0.04
C VAL A 311 -0.91 -42.04 -0.24
N SER A 312 -1.53 -40.96 -0.70
CA SER A 312 -0.87 -39.69 -0.93
C SER A 312 -1.66 -38.52 -0.33
N LEU A 313 -0.96 -37.44 -0.03
CA LEU A 313 -1.55 -36.21 0.51
C LEU A 313 -0.96 -34.99 -0.16
N GLY A 314 -1.83 -34.04 -0.49
CA GLY A 314 -1.48 -32.76 -1.11
C GLY A 314 -2.10 -31.59 -0.36
N VAL A 315 -1.34 -30.50 -0.25
CA VAL A 315 -1.74 -29.24 0.35
C VAL A 315 -1.23 -28.10 -0.52
N GLY A 316 -2.13 -27.22 -0.94
CA GLY A 316 -1.82 -25.94 -1.55
C GLY A 316 -2.67 -24.83 -0.95
N HIS A 317 -2.30 -23.58 -1.19
CA HIS A 317 -3.06 -22.44 -0.67
C HIS A 317 -3.10 -21.27 -1.64
N GLN A 318 -4.11 -20.42 -1.47
CA GLN A 318 -4.16 -19.11 -2.11
C GLN A 318 -4.68 -18.08 -1.11
N VAL A 319 -4.31 -16.82 -1.29
CA VAL A 319 -4.96 -15.71 -0.57
C VAL A 319 -6.17 -15.28 -1.39
N GLN A 320 -7.32 -15.20 -0.73
CA GLN A 320 -8.52 -14.62 -1.29
C GLN A 320 -8.59 -13.16 -0.84
N GLU A 321 -8.27 -12.24 -1.74
CA GLU A 321 -8.21 -10.79 -1.43
C GLU A 321 -9.59 -10.23 -1.12
N GLU A 322 -10.63 -10.63 -1.85
CA GLU A 322 -12.01 -10.16 -1.68
C GLU A 322 -12.93 -11.29 -1.18
N SER A 323 -13.80 -10.96 -0.24
CA SER A 323 -14.91 -11.82 0.21
C SER A 323 -15.81 -12.24 -0.96
N GLY A 324 -16.33 -13.47 -0.90
CA GLY A 324 -17.04 -14.11 -2.01
C GLY A 324 -16.92 -15.63 -1.97
N GLY A 325 -17.29 -16.32 -3.05
CA GLY A 325 -17.03 -17.75 -3.15
C GLY A 325 -15.57 -18.01 -3.52
N THR A 326 -14.92 -18.99 -2.87
CA THR A 326 -13.68 -19.52 -3.44
C THR A 326 -14.03 -20.19 -4.77
N SER A 327 -13.30 -19.89 -5.84
CA SER A 327 -13.45 -20.66 -7.09
C SER A 327 -13.18 -22.14 -6.82
N GLN A 328 -13.69 -23.05 -7.66
CA GLN A 328 -13.22 -24.44 -7.62
C GLN A 328 -11.74 -24.49 -8.03
N ALA A 329 -11.00 -25.43 -7.45
CA ALA A 329 -9.62 -25.73 -7.82
C ALA A 329 -9.45 -27.24 -7.93
N SER A 330 -8.51 -27.71 -8.75
CA SER A 330 -8.25 -29.14 -8.93
C SER A 330 -6.77 -29.45 -8.78
N PHE A 331 -6.47 -30.51 -8.05
CA PHE A 331 -5.13 -31.13 -8.07
C PHE A 331 -4.86 -31.75 -9.45
N ALA A 332 -3.60 -31.89 -9.82
CA ALA A 332 -3.20 -32.58 -11.05
C ALA A 332 -2.50 -33.91 -10.73
N LEU A 333 -3.22 -35.03 -10.91
CA LEU A 333 -2.68 -36.38 -10.76
C LEU A 333 -2.24 -36.94 -12.12
N THR A 334 -1.33 -37.92 -12.09
CA THR A 334 -0.82 -38.65 -13.27
C THR A 334 -1.76 -39.76 -13.73
N GLY A 335 -2.84 -40.03 -13.00
CA GLY A 335 -3.87 -41.01 -13.32
C GLY A 335 -5.07 -40.90 -12.37
N ASP A 336 -6.17 -41.59 -12.71
CA ASP A 336 -7.39 -41.59 -11.90
C ASP A 336 -7.18 -42.27 -10.55
N GLU A 337 -7.42 -41.55 -9.46
CA GLU A 337 -7.44 -42.12 -8.11
C GLU A 337 -8.71 -41.77 -7.37
N VAL A 338 -9.06 -42.66 -6.43
CA VAL A 338 -10.11 -42.39 -5.45
C VAL A 338 -9.58 -41.32 -4.49
N PHE A 339 -10.38 -40.30 -4.23
CA PHE A 339 -9.93 -39.13 -3.47
C PHE A 339 -11.00 -38.62 -2.50
N ARG A 340 -10.50 -37.91 -1.48
CA ARG A 340 -11.26 -36.95 -0.68
C ARG A 340 -10.49 -35.65 -0.65
N THR A 341 -11.18 -34.53 -0.87
CA THR A 341 -10.60 -33.18 -0.85
C THR A 341 -11.37 -32.30 0.11
N LEU A 342 -10.69 -31.26 0.60
CA LEU A 342 -11.22 -30.28 1.51
C LEU A 342 -10.74 -28.89 1.09
N THR A 343 -11.66 -27.93 1.11
CA THR A 343 -11.36 -26.51 1.07
C THR A 343 -11.60 -25.96 2.46
N ILE A 344 -10.64 -25.20 3.03
CA ILE A 344 -10.80 -24.52 4.33
C ILE A 344 -10.52 -23.04 4.13
N VAL A 345 -11.35 -22.19 4.73
CA VAL A 345 -11.18 -20.74 4.77
C VAL A 345 -10.73 -20.32 6.16
N VAL A 346 -9.53 -19.75 6.25
CA VAL A 346 -8.96 -19.20 7.48
C VAL A 346 -9.14 -17.68 7.46
N ALA A 347 -9.77 -17.15 8.51
CA ALA A 347 -10.03 -15.72 8.66
C ALA A 347 -8.79 -14.94 9.11
N PRO A 348 -8.57 -13.72 8.59
CA PRO A 348 -7.49 -12.85 9.05
C PRO A 348 -7.76 -12.26 10.44
N ALA A 349 -6.69 -11.90 11.17
CA ALA A 349 -6.75 -11.37 12.53
C ALA A 349 -7.67 -10.14 12.73
N GLY A 350 -7.91 -9.34 11.70
CA GLY A 350 -8.72 -8.12 11.75
C GLY A 350 -10.15 -8.25 11.23
N GLY A 351 -10.62 -9.47 10.91
CA GLY A 351 -11.91 -9.70 10.27
C GLY A 351 -13.04 -10.21 11.18
N GLY A 352 -12.86 -10.28 12.50
CA GLY A 352 -13.92 -10.76 13.41
C GLY A 352 -14.34 -9.79 14.48
#